data_AF-A0AAV6VAR4-F1
#
_entry.id   AF-A0AAV6VAR4-F1
#
_cell.length_a   1.000
_cell.length_b   1.000
_cell.length_c   1.000
_cell.angle_alpha   90.00
_cell.angle_beta   90.00
_cell.angle_gamma   90.00
#
_symmetry.space_group_name_H-M   'P 1'
#
loop_
_entity.id
_entity.type
_entity.pdbx_description
1 polymer ?
#
loop_
_entity_poly.entity_id
_entity_poly.type
_entity_poly.pdbx_seq_one_letter_code
_entity_poly.pdbx_strand_id
1 'polypeptide(L)'
;MEKHKAGQRLIVVHASNENGSVEGASLVFKSGTASGDYHGQINFDNFFKWVEEKLLPNIPPNSVIYMVNTSYHTKVLDPVPSKYSTKKKPIELLMEKNIVHNPNTKKTELYD
;
A
#
# COMPACT_ATOMS: atom_id res chain seq x y z
N MET A 1 8.22 0.81 -34.64
CA MET A 1 9.20 0.54 -33.56
C MET A 1 8.42 0.36 -32.26
N GLU A 2 8.36 -0.87 -31.77
CA GLU A 2 7.77 -1.19 -30.46
C GLU A 2 8.71 -0.64 -29.38
N LYS A 3 8.24 0.34 -28.60
CA LYS A 3 9.01 0.86 -27.47
C LYS A 3 8.98 -0.17 -26.34
N HIS A 4 10.01 -0.99 -26.21
CA HIS A 4 10.21 -1.77 -24.99
C HIS A 4 10.42 -0.80 -23.81
N LYS A 5 9.44 -0.73 -22.90
CA LYS A 5 9.59 -0.03 -21.62
C LYS A 5 10.55 -0.83 -20.76
N ALA A 6 11.71 -0.26 -20.43
CA ALA A 6 12.59 -0.82 -19.41
C ALA A 6 11.81 -0.99 -18.09
N GLY A 7 11.88 -2.18 -17.47
CA GLY A 7 11.36 -2.42 -16.11
C GLY A 7 10.00 -3.10 -15.98
N GLN A 8 9.48 -3.76 -17.01
CA GLN A 8 8.29 -4.59 -16.87
C GLN A 8 8.61 -5.85 -16.03
N ARG A 9 7.96 -6.00 -14.87
CA ARG A 9 8.14 -7.12 -13.95
C ARG A 9 6.90 -8.01 -13.97
N LEU A 10 7.11 -9.32 -13.83
CA LEU A 10 6.03 -10.22 -13.43
C LEU A 10 5.95 -10.18 -11.90
N ILE A 11 4.78 -9.83 -11.39
CA ILE A 11 4.49 -9.82 -9.96
C ILE A 11 3.72 -11.09 -9.65
N VAL A 12 4.21 -11.84 -8.66
CA VAL A 12 3.57 -13.05 -8.14
C VAL A 12 3.29 -12.80 -6.67
N VAL A 13 2.03 -12.94 -6.27
CA VAL A 13 1.58 -12.90 -4.88
C VAL A 13 0.98 -14.26 -4.57
N HIS A 14 1.44 -14.88 -3.49
CA HIS A 14 1.08 -16.24 -3.14
C HIS A 14 1.17 -16.47 -1.63
N ALA A 15 0.43 -17.45 -1.14
CA ALA A 15 0.49 -17.92 0.24
C ALA A 15 0.68 -19.44 0.28
N SER A 16 1.47 -19.91 1.24
CA SER A 16 1.73 -21.33 1.45
C SER A 16 1.61 -21.66 2.94
N ASN A 17 1.25 -22.90 3.23
CA ASN A 17 1.20 -23.48 4.57
C ASN A 17 1.98 -24.82 4.59
N GLU A 18 1.88 -25.57 5.68
CA GLU A 18 2.56 -26.87 5.84
C GLU A 18 2.14 -27.93 4.81
N ASN A 19 0.97 -27.77 4.18
CA ASN A 19 0.44 -28.65 3.15
C ASN A 19 0.78 -28.17 1.72
N GLY A 20 1.57 -27.10 1.60
CA GLY A 20 2.00 -26.52 0.33
C GLY A 20 1.28 -25.22 -0.02
N SER A 21 1.02 -25.01 -1.30
CA SER A 21 0.37 -23.81 -1.82
C SER A 21 -1.10 -23.72 -1.39
N VAL A 22 -1.53 -22.54 -0.92
CA VAL A 22 -2.95 -22.27 -0.66
C VAL A 22 -3.66 -22.12 -2.00
N GLU A 23 -4.53 -23.07 -2.32
CA GLU A 23 -5.33 -23.07 -3.54
C GLU A 23 -6.21 -21.80 -3.60
N GLY A 24 -6.33 -21.18 -4.78
CA GLY A 24 -7.11 -19.94 -4.94
C GLY A 24 -6.43 -18.65 -4.45
N ALA A 25 -5.33 -18.74 -3.70
CA ALA A 25 -4.59 -17.57 -3.19
C ALA A 25 -3.47 -17.07 -4.13
N SER A 26 -3.31 -17.65 -5.33
CA SER A 26 -2.31 -17.20 -6.31
C SER A 26 -2.81 -16.01 -7.12
N LEU A 27 -1.97 -14.98 -7.23
CA LEU A 27 -2.18 -13.84 -8.12
C LEU A 27 -0.91 -13.57 -8.92
N VAL A 28 -1.04 -13.51 -10.24
CA VAL A 28 0.08 -13.25 -11.16
C VAL A 28 -0.34 -12.15 -12.14
N PHE A 29 0.44 -11.06 -12.20
CA PHE A 29 0.16 -9.97 -13.12
C PHE A 29 1.44 -9.27 -13.60
N LYS A 30 1.36 -8.60 -14.75
CA LYS A 30 2.48 -7.81 -15.29
C LYS A 30 2.41 -6.38 -14.76
N SER A 31 3.52 -5.88 -14.25
CA SER A 31 3.57 -4.49 -13.81
C SER A 31 3.43 -3.54 -15.00
N GLY A 32 2.63 -2.49 -14.84
CA GLY A 32 2.53 -1.42 -15.85
C GLY A 32 1.70 -1.74 -17.10
N THR A 33 0.89 -2.80 -17.09
CA THR A 33 -0.12 -3.05 -18.12
C THR A 33 -1.46 -2.39 -17.77
N ALA A 34 -2.11 -1.78 -18.76
CA ALA A 34 -3.38 -1.06 -18.61
C ALA A 34 -4.63 -1.98 -18.60
N SER A 35 -4.45 -3.30 -18.50
CA SER A 35 -5.54 -4.28 -18.53
C SER A 35 -5.66 -5.00 -17.18
N GLY A 36 -6.84 -4.92 -16.55
CA GLY A 36 -7.16 -5.59 -15.28
C GLY A 36 -7.00 -4.70 -14.05
N ASP A 37 -7.78 -4.95 -13.01
CA ASP A 37 -7.83 -4.24 -11.72
C ASP A 37 -6.49 -4.12 -10.98
N TYR A 38 -5.48 -4.91 -11.34
CA TYR A 38 -4.11 -4.84 -10.83
C TYR A 38 -3.20 -3.95 -11.69
N HIS A 39 -3.58 -2.68 -11.83
CA HIS A 39 -2.84 -1.67 -12.58
C HIS A 39 -1.64 -1.11 -11.78
N GLY A 40 -0.44 -1.69 -11.92
CA GLY A 40 0.78 -1.03 -11.41
C GLY A 40 1.83 -1.96 -10.81
N GLN A 41 2.70 -1.40 -9.97
CA GLN A 41 3.53 -2.19 -9.04
C GLN A 41 2.65 -2.66 -7.85
N ILE A 42 3.13 -3.60 -7.05
CA ILE A 42 2.45 -3.96 -5.78
C ILE A 42 2.36 -2.71 -4.88
N ASN A 43 1.19 -2.48 -4.28
CA ASN A 43 0.90 -1.38 -3.36
C ASN A 43 -0.09 -1.86 -2.29
N PHE A 44 -0.43 -1.00 -1.32
CA PHE A 44 -1.35 -1.39 -0.26
C PHE A 44 -2.72 -1.82 -0.78
N ASP A 45 -3.32 -1.04 -1.68
CA ASP A 45 -4.69 -1.28 -2.11
C ASP A 45 -4.82 -2.63 -2.85
N ASN A 46 -3.86 -2.97 -3.71
CA ASN A 46 -3.87 -4.25 -4.43
C ASN A 46 -3.44 -5.44 -3.56
N PHE A 47 -2.53 -5.24 -2.61
CA PHE A 47 -2.19 -6.25 -1.62
C PHE A 47 -3.40 -6.56 -0.73
N PHE A 48 -4.07 -5.53 -0.21
CA PHE A 48 -5.22 -5.69 0.66
C PHE A 48 -6.40 -6.33 -0.08
N LYS A 49 -6.65 -5.93 -1.34
CA LYS A 49 -7.61 -6.62 -2.21
C LYS A 49 -7.32 -8.11 -2.37
N TRP A 50 -6.04 -8.48 -2.59
CA TRP A 50 -5.64 -9.88 -2.62
C TRP A 50 -5.88 -10.59 -1.28
N VAL A 51 -5.62 -9.92 -0.15
CA VAL A 51 -5.91 -10.47 1.18
C VAL A 51 -7.41 -10.78 1.30
N GLU A 52 -8.28 -9.83 0.97
CA GLU A 52 -9.74 -9.99 1.11
C GLU A 52 -10.34 -11.00 0.13
N GLU A 53 -9.94 -10.96 -1.14
CA GLU A 53 -10.59 -11.74 -2.20
C GLU A 53 -9.93 -13.09 -2.47
N LYS A 54 -8.65 -13.27 -2.11
CA LYS A 54 -7.86 -14.45 -2.46
C LYS A 54 -7.27 -15.16 -1.26
N LEU A 55 -6.79 -14.45 -0.24
CA LEU A 55 -6.19 -15.11 0.93
C LEU A 55 -7.25 -15.57 1.93
N LEU A 56 -8.00 -14.63 2.51
CA LEU A 56 -8.95 -14.90 3.60
C LEU A 56 -10.00 -15.97 3.26
N PRO A 57 -10.57 -16.02 2.03
CA PRO A 57 -11.55 -17.05 1.69
C PRO A 57 -10.95 -18.45 1.55
N ASN A 58 -9.62 -18.57 1.35
CA ASN A 58 -8.96 -19.82 0.98
C ASN A 58 -8.04 -20.38 2.08
N ILE A 59 -7.82 -19.65 3.18
CA ILE A 59 -7.07 -20.17 4.34
C ILE A 59 -8.01 -20.86 5.34
N PRO A 60 -7.51 -21.87 6.09
CA PRO A 60 -8.27 -22.45 7.19
C PRO A 60 -8.64 -21.42 8.26
N PRO A 61 -9.77 -21.60 8.97
CA PRO A 61 -10.10 -20.76 10.11
C PRO A 61 -9.02 -20.88 11.19
N ASN A 62 -8.82 -19.80 11.96
CA ASN A 62 -7.82 -19.71 13.03
C ASN A 62 -6.35 -19.86 12.55
N SER A 63 -6.08 -19.53 11.29
CA SER A 63 -4.71 -19.48 10.76
C SER A 63 -3.90 -18.31 11.35
N VAL A 64 -2.60 -18.53 11.54
CA VAL A 64 -1.63 -17.46 11.83
C VAL A 64 -0.90 -17.10 10.53
N ILE A 65 -0.94 -15.83 10.14
CA ILE A 65 -0.32 -15.35 8.91
C ILE A 65 1.06 -14.77 9.24
N TYR A 66 2.11 -15.34 8.65
CA TYR A 66 3.47 -14.82 8.71
C TYR A 66 3.82 -14.13 7.40
N MET A 67 4.25 -12.88 7.47
CA MET A 67 4.66 -12.08 6.30
C MET A 67 5.94 -11.31 6.60
N VAL A 68 6.76 -11.10 5.58
CA VAL A 68 7.90 -10.19 5.67
C VAL A 68 7.42 -8.75 5.86
N ASN A 69 8.18 -7.92 6.56
CA ASN A 69 7.86 -6.50 6.68
C ASN A 69 8.16 -5.77 5.36
N THR A 70 7.12 -5.23 4.71
CA THR A 70 7.26 -4.45 3.49
C THR A 70 6.33 -3.23 3.56
N SER A 71 6.69 -2.16 2.85
CA SER A 71 5.97 -0.89 2.92
C SER A 71 4.54 -0.94 2.37
N TYR A 72 4.19 -1.97 1.59
CA TYR A 72 2.86 -2.13 1.01
C TYR A 72 1.93 -3.02 1.85
N HIS A 73 2.42 -3.69 2.91
CA HIS A 73 1.54 -4.49 3.79
C HIS A 73 0.71 -3.65 4.75
N THR A 74 1.08 -2.38 4.95
CA THR A 74 0.43 -1.49 5.91
C THR A 74 0.15 -0.13 5.30
N LYS A 75 -0.95 0.50 5.72
CA LYS A 75 -1.30 1.88 5.37
C LYS A 75 -1.64 2.64 6.64
N VAL A 76 -1.08 3.84 6.76
CA VAL A 76 -1.46 4.78 7.82
C VAL A 76 -2.75 5.47 7.38
N LEU A 77 -3.83 5.29 8.14
CA LEU A 77 -5.15 5.83 7.81
C LEU A 77 -5.25 7.34 8.05
N ASP A 78 -4.59 7.84 9.09
CA ASP A 78 -4.51 9.26 9.43
C ASP A 78 -3.03 9.71 9.41
N PRO A 79 -2.41 9.85 8.22
CA PRO A 79 -1.00 10.17 8.12
C PRO A 79 -0.75 11.63 8.49
N VAL A 80 0.05 11.84 9.52
CA VAL A 80 0.62 13.17 9.79
C VAL A 80 1.64 13.50 8.70
N PRO A 81 1.63 14.72 8.13
CA PRO A 81 2.65 15.17 7.21
C PRO A 81 4.05 14.92 7.79
N SER A 82 4.98 14.45 6.96
CA SER A 82 6.38 14.34 7.37
C SER A 82 7.08 15.69 7.27
N LYS A 83 8.24 15.85 7.92
CA LYS A 83 9.13 17.02 7.74
C LYS A 83 9.50 17.32 6.28
N TYR A 84 9.35 16.35 5.38
CA TYR A 84 9.58 16.50 3.94
C TYR A 84 8.36 17.06 3.17
N SER A 85 7.18 17.10 3.78
CA SER A 85 5.94 17.64 3.20
C SER A 85 6.02 19.14 2.96
N THR A 86 5.28 19.69 2.01
CA THR A 86 5.17 21.16 1.88
C THR A 86 4.50 21.77 3.12
N LYS A 87 4.79 23.03 3.46
CA LYS A 87 4.16 23.74 4.62
C LYS A 87 2.62 23.74 4.54
N LYS A 88 2.08 23.68 3.32
CA LYS A 88 0.63 23.62 3.05
C LYS A 88 -0.04 22.41 3.69
N LYS A 89 0.55 21.21 3.59
CA LYS A 89 -0.06 19.96 4.09
C LYS A 89 -0.32 19.94 5.62
N PRO A 90 0.65 20.30 6.48
CA PRO A 90 0.40 20.47 7.92
C PRO A 90 -0.69 21.48 8.22
N ILE A 91 -0.71 22.62 7.54
CA ILE A 91 -1.71 23.67 7.77
C ILE A 91 -3.12 23.17 7.42
N GLU A 92 -3.27 22.50 6.28
CA GLU A 92 -4.54 21.88 5.87
C GLU A 92 -5.02 20.85 6.92
N LEU A 93 -4.11 20.01 7.44
CA LEU A 93 -4.45 19.04 8.49
C LEU A 93 -4.88 19.73 9.80
N LEU A 94 -4.18 20.79 10.21
CA LEU A 94 -4.53 21.56 11.41
C LEU A 94 -5.90 22.23 11.27
N MET A 95 -6.20 22.77 10.08
CA MET A 95 -7.52 23.32 9.76
C MET A 95 -8.61 22.25 9.82
N GLU A 96 -8.40 21.09 9.18
CA GLU A 96 -9.33 19.96 9.19
C GLU A 96 -9.63 19.48 10.63
N LYS A 97 -8.60 19.41 11.48
CA LYS A 97 -8.73 19.01 12.89
C LYS A 97 -9.21 20.14 13.82
N ASN A 98 -9.53 21.33 13.29
CA ASN A 98 -9.90 22.52 14.08
C ASN A 98 -8.87 22.91 15.15
N ILE A 99 -7.58 22.71 14.86
CA ILE A 99 -6.48 23.05 15.74
C ILE A 99 -6.03 24.49 15.44
N VAL A 100 -6.01 25.32 16.49
CA VAL A 100 -5.54 26.70 16.41
C VAL A 100 -4.07 26.70 16.00
N HIS A 101 -3.75 27.46 14.95
CA HIS A 101 -2.39 27.58 14.43
C HIS A 101 -2.14 29.01 13.94
N ASN A 102 -0.88 29.43 13.95
CA ASN A 102 -0.48 30.70 13.34
C ASN A 102 -0.06 30.46 11.89
N PRO A 103 -0.71 31.08 10.88
CA PRO A 103 -0.36 30.86 9.47
C PRO A 103 1.07 31.32 9.12
N ASN A 104 1.64 32.21 9.94
CA ASN A 104 3.00 32.73 9.78
C ASN A 104 4.09 31.87 10.42
N THR A 105 3.73 30.82 11.17
CA THR A 105 4.67 29.88 11.80
C THR A 105 5.62 29.26 10.77
N LYS A 106 6.91 29.14 11.09
CA LYS A 106 7.86 28.49 10.19
C LYS A 106 7.53 27.01 10.10
N LYS A 107 7.85 26.37 8.96
CA LYS A 107 7.53 24.96 8.76
C LYS A 107 8.16 24.05 9.84
N THR A 108 9.33 24.41 10.36
CA THR A 108 10.02 23.67 11.44
C THR A 108 9.20 23.67 12.72
N GLU A 109 8.65 24.83 13.09
CA GLU A 109 7.82 25.04 14.30
C GLU A 109 6.44 24.36 14.20
N LEU A 110 6.08 23.77 13.06
CA LEU A 110 4.83 22.99 12.91
C LEU A 110 5.01 21.51 13.29
N TYR A 111 6.24 21.06 13.54
CA TYR A 111 6.57 19.68 13.91
C TYR A 111 7.26 19.57 15.28
N ASP A 112 7.51 20.70 15.94
CA ASP A 112 8.03 20.79 17.32
C ASP A 112 6.87 20.72 18.32
#